data_AF-W0E687-F1
#
_entry.id   AF-W0E687-F1
#
_cell.length_a   1.000
_cell.length_b   1.000
_cell.length_c   1.000
_cell.angle_alpha   90.00
_cell.angle_beta   90.00
_cell.angle_gamma   90.00
#
_symmetry.space_group_name_H-M   'P 1'
#
loop_
_entity.id
_entity.type
_entity.pdbx_description
1 polymer ?
#
loop_
_entity_poly.entity_id
_entity_poly.type
_entity_poly.pdbx_seq_one_letter_code
_entity_poly.pdbx_strand_id
1 'polypeptide(L)'
;MSTQLLYGGAGIALCVLGLWAFLVHAPLLRKLIAINIMGSGVFHLLIALAERDGAPPDPVPHALVLTGIVVAVSATALALVFGRRLDEQGGVPEDER
;
A
#
# COMPACT_ATOMS: atom_id res chain seq x y z
N MET A 1 7.48 -19.95 14.28
CA MET A 1 8.19 -18.96 15.16
C MET A 1 9.12 -18.01 14.41
N SER A 2 10.23 -18.45 13.79
CA SER A 2 11.16 -17.52 13.09
C SER A 2 10.50 -16.80 11.91
N THR A 3 9.74 -17.54 11.10
CA THR A 3 9.01 -17.07 9.92
C THR A 3 7.99 -15.97 10.28
N GLN A 4 7.14 -16.21 11.27
CA GLN A 4 6.19 -15.23 11.79
C GLN A 4 6.86 -13.93 12.26
N LEU A 5 7.99 -14.00 12.97
CA LEU A 5 8.72 -12.80 13.42
C LEU A 5 9.33 -12.03 12.23
N LEU A 6 9.84 -12.74 11.23
CA LEU A 6 10.39 -12.12 10.02
C LEU A 6 9.30 -11.39 9.22
N TYR A 7 8.20 -12.07 8.90
CA TYR A 7 7.10 -11.44 8.14
C TYR A 7 6.39 -10.36 8.96
N GLY A 8 6.14 -10.60 10.25
CA GLY A 8 5.53 -9.62 11.14
C GLY A 8 6.40 -8.37 11.30
N GLY A 9 7.69 -8.55 11.60
CA GLY A 9 8.65 -7.47 11.75
C GLY A 9 8.86 -6.66 10.46
N ALA A 10 9.01 -7.34 9.32
CA ALA A 10 9.08 -6.68 8.02
C ALA A 10 7.78 -5.91 7.71
N GLY A 11 6.62 -6.49 8.04
CA GLY A 11 5.32 -5.84 7.89
C GLY A 11 5.21 -4.54 8.68
N ILE A 12 5.61 -4.56 9.97
CA ILE A 12 5.66 -3.36 10.82
C ILE A 12 6.60 -2.30 10.22
N ALA A 13 7.82 -2.70 9.81
CA ALA A 13 8.79 -1.79 9.23
C ALA A 13 8.27 -1.12 7.96
N LEU A 14 7.63 -1.88 7.06
CA LEU A 14 7.02 -1.36 5.84
C LEU A 14 5.84 -0.42 6.14
N CYS A 15 4.98 -0.76 7.10
CA CYS A 15 3.88 0.10 7.53
C CYS A 15 4.39 1.46 8.04
N VAL A 16 5.39 1.45 8.92
CA VAL A 16 5.97 2.67 9.49
C VAL A 16 6.67 3.50 8.41
N LEU A 17 7.46 2.86 7.54
CA LEU A 17 8.15 3.54 6.45
C LEU A 17 7.17 4.16 5.44
N GLY A 18 6.12 3.42 5.06
CA GLY A 18 5.07 3.91 4.17
C GLY A 18 4.29 5.07 4.78
N LEU A 19 3.92 4.98 6.07
CA LEU A 19 3.26 6.07 6.78
C LEU A 19 4.13 7.32 6.84
N TRP A 20 5.41 7.17 7.19
CA TRP A 20 6.36 8.28 7.22
C TRP A 20 6.52 8.94 5.85
N ALA A 21 6.75 8.14 4.78
CA ALA A 21 6.89 8.66 3.42
C ALA A 21 5.63 9.36 2.91
N PHE A 22 4.44 8.88 3.32
CA PHE A 22 3.16 9.49 2.96
C PHE A 22 2.98 10.88 3.61
N LEU A 23 3.44 11.04 4.85
CA LEU A 23 3.37 12.31 5.58
C LEU A 23 4.41 13.34 5.11
N VAL A 24 5.62 12.89 4.73
CA VAL A 24 6.73 13.79 4.36
C VAL A 24 6.65 14.29 2.91
N HIS A 25 6.17 13.48 1.98
CA HIS A 25 6.17 13.85 0.57
C HIS A 25 4.92 14.62 0.14
N ALA A 26 5.11 15.76 -0.52
CA ALA A 26 4.03 16.57 -1.09
C ALA A 26 3.40 16.01 -2.39
N PRO A 27 4.17 15.56 -3.42
CA PRO A 27 3.59 15.23 -4.72
C PRO A 27 2.76 13.94 -4.66
N LEU A 28 1.63 13.95 -5.38
CA LEU A 28 0.62 12.88 -5.38
C LEU A 28 1.21 11.50 -5.71
N LEU A 29 2.10 11.43 -6.72
CA LEU A 29 2.74 10.16 -7.09
C LEU A 29 3.55 9.54 -5.94
N ARG A 30 4.32 10.35 -5.20
CA ARG A 30 5.11 9.85 -4.06
C ARG A 30 4.20 9.39 -2.92
N LYS A 31 3.10 10.10 -2.67
CA LYS A 31 2.08 9.67 -1.70
C LYS A 31 1.43 8.35 -2.08
N LEU A 32 1.15 8.12 -3.38
CA LEU A 32 0.61 6.86 -3.86
C LEU A 32 1.62 5.70 -3.77
N ILE A 33 2.91 5.96 -4.00
CA ILE A 33 3.93 4.93 -3.76
C ILE A 33 3.98 4.60 -2.27
N ALA A 34 3.99 5.62 -1.41
CA ALA A 34 4.04 5.46 0.04
C ALA A 34 2.83 4.67 0.58
N ILE A 35 1.62 4.94 0.08
CA ILE A 35 0.41 4.21 0.50
C ILE A 35 0.45 2.73 0.08
N ASN A 36 1.01 2.42 -1.08
CA ASN A 36 1.20 1.03 -1.53
C ASN A 36 2.26 0.30 -0.70
N ILE A 37 3.35 0.97 -0.33
CA ILE A 37 4.36 0.41 0.58
C ILE A 37 3.75 0.09 1.95
N MET A 38 2.96 1.02 2.49
CA MET A 38 2.22 0.80 3.74
C MET A 38 1.26 -0.39 3.59
N GLY A 39 0.51 -0.48 2.48
CA GLY A 39 -0.38 -1.60 2.17
C GLY A 39 0.34 -2.95 2.12
N SER A 40 1.51 -3.03 1.47
CA SER A 40 2.35 -4.24 1.47
C SER A 40 2.78 -4.66 2.88
N GLY A 41 3.03 -3.69 3.76
CA GLY A 41 3.28 -3.95 5.18
C GLY A 41 2.08 -4.60 5.87
N VAL A 42 0.88 -4.07 5.65
CA VAL A 42 -0.37 -4.66 6.18
C VAL A 42 -0.58 -6.08 5.66
N PHE A 43 -0.31 -6.34 4.38
CA PHE A 43 -0.41 -7.69 3.81
C PHE A 43 0.58 -8.68 4.46
N HIS A 44 1.80 -8.23 4.76
CA HIS A 44 2.77 -9.05 5.50
C HIS A 44 2.29 -9.38 6.92
N LEU A 45 1.66 -8.42 7.62
CA LEU A 45 1.07 -8.67 8.93
C LEU A 45 -0.05 -9.71 8.88
N LEU A 46 -0.92 -9.64 7.86
CA LEU A 46 -1.99 -10.62 7.67
C LEU A 46 -1.45 -12.03 7.41
N ILE A 47 -0.40 -12.17 6.58
CA ILE A 47 0.24 -13.47 6.32
C ILE A 47 0.91 -14.01 7.57
N ALA A 48 1.62 -13.16 8.33
CA ALA A 48 2.23 -13.57 9.60
C ALA A 48 1.20 -14.07 10.61
N LEU A 49 0.00 -13.47 10.63
CA LEU A 49 -1.13 -13.92 11.48
C LEU A 49 -1.81 -15.19 10.98
N ALA A 50 -1.63 -15.55 9.71
CA ALA A 50 -2.21 -16.76 9.12
C ALA A 50 -1.40 -18.02 9.44
N GLU A 51 -0.15 -17.88 9.91
CA GLU A 51 0.72 -19.01 10.23
C GLU A 51 0.15 -19.80 11.43
N ARG A 52 0.12 -21.12 11.30
CA ARG A 52 -0.35 -22.05 12.34
C ARG A 52 0.72 -23.10 12.58
N ASP A 53 1.14 -23.29 13.83
CA ASP A 53 2.15 -24.30 14.16
C ASP A 53 1.58 -25.71 13.95
N GLY A 54 2.22 -26.48 13.04
CA GLY A 54 1.87 -27.88 12.77
C GLY A 54 0.55 -28.10 12.02
N ALA A 55 -0.09 -27.03 11.51
CA ALA A 55 -1.32 -27.10 10.73
C ALA A 55 -1.19 -26.27 9.44
N PRO A 56 -2.03 -26.53 8.43
CA PRO A 56 -2.11 -25.67 7.25
C PRO A 56 -2.39 -24.20 7.63
N PRO A 57 -1.82 -23.21 6.93
CA PRO A 57 -2.09 -21.80 7.18
C PRO A 57 -3.58 -21.46 7.03
N ASP A 58 -4.03 -20.46 7.80
CA ASP A 58 -5.39 -19.97 7.74
C ASP A 58 -5.70 -19.39 6.34
N PRO A 59 -6.72 -19.90 5.62
CA PRO A 59 -7.02 -19.43 4.27
C PRO A 59 -7.64 -18.03 4.26
N VAL A 60 -8.21 -17.55 5.38
CA VAL A 60 -8.95 -16.28 5.42
C VAL A 60 -8.03 -15.07 5.22
N PRO A 61 -6.91 -14.90 5.97
CA PRO A 61 -6.01 -13.78 5.73
C PRO A 61 -5.37 -13.81 4.33
N HIS A 62 -5.14 -15.00 3.76
CA HIS A 62 -4.63 -15.15 2.40
C HIS A 62 -5.63 -14.60 1.36
N ALA A 63 -6.91 -14.95 1.49
CA ALA A 63 -7.96 -14.42 0.63
C ALA A 63 -8.08 -12.88 0.77
N LEU A 64 -8.04 -12.37 2.01
CA LEU A 64 -8.08 -10.93 2.29
C LEU A 64 -6.91 -10.18 1.65
N VAL A 65 -5.70 -10.75 1.67
CA VAL A 65 -4.52 -10.16 1.01
C VAL A 65 -4.72 -10.12 -0.51
N LEU A 66 -5.16 -11.20 -1.13
CA LEU A 66 -5.38 -11.25 -2.58
C LEU A 66 -6.43 -10.23 -3.03
N THR A 67 -7.54 -10.11 -2.29
CA THR A 67 -8.55 -9.07 -2.53
C THR A 67 -7.99 -7.67 -2.29
N GLY A 68 -7.24 -7.47 -1.21
CA GLY A 68 -6.62 -6.21 -0.85
C GLY A 68 -5.67 -5.69 -1.93
N ILE A 69 -4.90 -6.58 -2.57
CA ILE A 69 -4.00 -6.23 -3.67
C ILE A 69 -4.78 -5.64 -4.85
N VAL A 70 -5.88 -6.29 -5.25
CA VAL A 70 -6.73 -5.82 -6.36
C VAL A 70 -7.33 -4.45 -6.04
N VAL A 71 -7.82 -4.26 -4.80
CA VAL A 71 -8.37 -2.99 -4.32
C VAL A 71 -7.31 -1.89 -4.30
N ALA A 72 -6.09 -2.17 -3.84
CA ALA A 72 -4.99 -1.20 -3.80
C ALA A 72 -4.56 -0.74 -5.21
N VAL A 73 -4.46 -1.67 -6.17
CA VAL A 73 -4.16 -1.34 -7.57
C VAL A 73 -5.26 -0.47 -8.16
N SER A 74 -6.52 -0.83 -7.92
CA SER A 74 -7.69 -0.09 -8.41
C SER A 74 -7.77 1.32 -7.82
N ALA A 75 -7.53 1.47 -6.52
CA ALA A 75 -7.47 2.76 -5.84
C ALA A 75 -6.31 3.63 -6.36
N THR A 76 -5.16 3.03 -6.67
CA THR A 76 -4.01 3.75 -7.24
C THR A 76 -4.32 4.26 -8.64
N ALA A 77 -4.92 3.41 -9.50
CA ALA A 77 -5.37 3.82 -10.83
C ALA A 77 -6.38 4.97 -10.74
N LEU A 78 -7.37 4.84 -9.85
CA LEU A 78 -8.38 5.87 -9.61
C LEU A 78 -7.75 7.20 -9.18
N ALA A 79 -6.86 7.17 -8.19
CA ALA A 79 -6.19 8.36 -7.68
C ALA A 79 -5.31 9.05 -8.73
N LEU A 80 -4.65 8.28 -9.62
CA LEU A 80 -3.89 8.85 -10.73
C LEU A 80 -4.79 9.52 -11.76
N VAL A 81 -5.93 8.90 -12.11
CA VAL A 81 -6.90 9.50 -13.03
C VAL A 81 -7.49 10.79 -12.46
N PHE A 82 -7.92 10.75 -11.19
CA PHE A 82 -8.43 11.95 -10.52
C PHE A 82 -7.37 13.04 -10.39
N GLY A 83 -6.15 12.68 -10.00
CA GLY A 83 -5.04 13.64 -9.89
C GLY A 83 -4.80 14.38 -11.20
N ARG A 84 -4.69 13.66 -12.32
CA ARG A 84 -4.52 14.27 -13.65
C ARG A 84 -5.69 15.17 -14.04
N ARG A 85 -6.92 14.72 -13.79
CA ARG A 85 -8.14 15.50 -14.10
C ARG A 85 -8.21 16.81 -13.32
N LEU A 86 -7.72 16.84 -12.08
CA LEU A 86 -7.67 18.05 -11.27
C LEU A 86 -6.59 19.01 -11.75
N ASP A 87 -5.41 18.49 -12.10
CA ASP A 87 -4.32 19.29 -12.66
C ASP A 87 -4.73 19.95 -13.99
N GLU A 88 -5.42 19.21 -14.87
CA GLU A 88 -5.97 19.72 -16.15
C GLU A 88 -7.01 20.85 -15.97
N GLN A 89 -7.80 20.82 -14.88
CA GLN A 89 -8.81 21.83 -14.59
C GLN A 89 -8.25 23.06 -13.86
N GLY A 90 -7.07 22.93 -13.23
CA GLY A 90 -6.42 23.99 -12.47
C GLY A 90 -5.34 24.77 -13.24
N GLY A 91 -5.02 24.38 -14.47
CA GLY A 91 -3.95 24.99 -15.26
C GLY A 91 -4.37 26.27 -16.02
N VAL A 92 -3.66 27.37 -15.78
CA VAL A 92 -3.51 28.43 -16.80
C VAL A 92 -2.68 27.82 -17.95
N PRO A 93 -3.03 28.04 -19.23
CA PRO A 93 -2.33 27.43 -20.37
C PRO A 93 -0.81 27.69 -20.30
N GLU A 94 -0.01 26.65 -20.51
CA GLU A 94 1.46 26.73 -20.48
C GLU A 94 2.06 27.58 -21.62
N ASP A 95 1.24 28.10 -22.54
CA ASP A 95 1.67 28.92 -23.68
C ASP A 95 2.11 30.36 -23.31
N GLU A 96 2.13 30.72 -22.01
CA GLU A 96 2.46 32.06 -21.52
C GLU A 96 3.57 32.08 -20.43
N ARG A 97 4.47 31.09 -20.41
CA ARG A 97 5.66 31.08 -19.52
C ARG A 97 6.99 31.13 -20.27
#